data_AF-A0A024RE41-F1
#
_entry.id   AF-A0A024RE41-F1
#
_cell.length_a   1.000
_cell.length_b   1.000
_cell.length_c   1.000
_cell.angle_alpha   90.00
_cell.angle_beta   90.00
_cell.angle_gamma   90.00
#
_symmetry.space_group_name_H-M   'P 1'
#
loop_
_entity.id
_entity.type
_entity.pdbx_description
1 polymer ?
#
loop_
_entity_poly.entity_id
_entity_poly.type
_entity_poly.pdbx_seq_one_letter_code
_entity_poly.pdbx_strand_id
1 'polypeptide(L)'
;MDEDFVPNFIYRSQNGELANERSILSHYNGHMVISRNNYLEVWDVQSKEVVIRIGSDKKETISSFCVVDEMFVLGYENGTIRAFNSDNVKMF
;
A
#
# COMPACT_ATOMS: atom_id res chain seq x y z
N MET A 1 -20.31 1.44 29.62
CA MET A 1 -19.05 1.05 28.96
C MET A 1 -18.74 2.23 28.08
N ASP A 2 -17.84 3.09 28.54
CA ASP A 2 -17.36 4.18 27.69
C ASP A 2 -16.55 3.51 26.59
N GLU A 3 -16.94 3.75 25.33
CA GLU A 3 -16.13 3.31 24.21
C GLU A 3 -14.81 4.09 24.29
N ASP A 4 -13.71 3.38 24.56
CA ASP A 4 -12.37 3.97 24.56
C ASP A 4 -12.18 4.67 23.21
N PHE A 5 -11.96 5.99 23.25
CA PHE A 5 -11.72 6.77 22.04
C PHE A 5 -10.44 6.28 21.36
N VAL A 6 -10.60 5.61 20.22
CA VAL A 6 -9.49 5.26 19.33
C VAL A 6 -9.38 6.37 18.28
N PRO A 7 -8.30 7.16 18.25
CA PRO A 7 -8.13 8.18 17.23
C PRO A 7 -8.06 7.52 15.85
N ASN A 8 -8.86 8.01 14.92
CA ASN A 8 -8.72 7.62 13.52
C ASN A 8 -7.57 8.41 12.89
N PHE A 9 -6.40 7.77 12.78
CA PHE A 9 -5.22 8.36 12.16
C PHE A 9 -5.32 8.26 10.63
N ILE A 10 -5.89 9.29 10.03
CA ILE A 10 -5.94 9.46 8.56
C ILE A 10 -4.80 10.37 8.13
N TYR A 11 -3.83 9.83 7.40
CA TYR A 11 -2.81 10.61 6.72
C TYR A 11 -3.37 11.18 5.42
N ARG A 12 -3.18 12.48 5.19
CA ARG A 12 -3.70 13.19 4.01
C ARG A 12 -2.59 13.93 3.28
N SER A 13 -2.66 13.94 1.95
CA SER A 13 -1.95 14.87 1.08
C SER A 13 -2.90 15.99 0.64
N GLN A 14 -2.37 16.93 -0.15
CA GLN A 14 -3.20 17.94 -0.84
C GLN A 14 -4.23 17.31 -1.79
N ASN A 15 -3.98 16.07 -2.25
CA ASN A 15 -4.84 15.35 -3.19
C ASN A 15 -5.85 14.42 -2.50
N GLY A 16 -5.90 14.41 -1.17
CA GLY A 16 -6.84 13.61 -0.39
C GLY A 16 -6.18 12.63 0.57
N GLU A 17 -6.91 11.58 0.93
CA GLU A 17 -6.43 10.54 1.84
C GLU A 17 -5.29 9.73 1.21
N LEU A 18 -4.17 9.63 1.92
CA LEU A 18 -3.03 8.78 1.60
C LEU A 18 -3.12 7.43 2.30
N ALA A 19 -3.38 7.44 3.61
CA ALA A 19 -3.42 6.24 4.44
C ALA A 19 -4.42 6.42 5.60
N ASN A 20 -4.92 5.29 6.10
CA ASN A 20 -5.82 5.21 7.24
C ASN A 20 -5.39 4.08 8.18
N GLU A 21 -6.22 3.74 9.18
CA GLU A 21 -5.91 2.76 10.21
C GLU A 21 -5.69 1.33 9.68
N ARG A 22 -6.09 1.04 8.45
CA ARG A 22 -5.91 -0.27 7.80
C ARG A 22 -4.72 -0.30 6.85
N SER A 23 -4.10 0.84 6.61
CA SER A 23 -2.97 0.95 5.70
C SER A 23 -1.71 0.45 6.38
N ILE A 24 -0.90 -0.31 5.64
CA ILE A 24 0.44 -0.73 6.03
C ILE A 24 1.41 0.22 5.33
N LEU A 25 2.36 0.77 6.07
CA LEU A 25 3.34 1.72 5.55
C LEU A 25 4.74 1.12 5.62
N SER A 26 5.54 1.38 4.59
CA SER A 26 6.96 1.07 4.52
C SER A 26 7.70 2.13 3.71
N HIS A 27 9.01 1.99 3.60
CA HIS A 27 9.87 2.85 2.79
C HIS A 27 10.63 2.05 1.75
N TYR A 28 10.73 2.59 0.54
CA TYR A 28 11.48 2.00 -0.57
C TYR A 28 12.09 3.10 -1.45
N ASN A 29 13.42 3.08 -1.65
CA ASN A 29 14.14 4.04 -2.50
C ASN A 29 13.77 5.52 -2.25
N GLY A 30 13.62 5.92 -0.98
CA GLY A 30 13.25 7.29 -0.62
C GLY A 30 11.76 7.64 -0.78
N HIS A 31 10.94 6.68 -1.20
CA HIS A 31 9.49 6.81 -1.33
C HIS A 31 8.78 6.14 -0.14
N MET A 32 7.55 6.57 0.13
CA MET A 32 6.65 5.81 1.00
C MET A 32 5.92 4.76 0.17
N VAL A 33 5.82 3.54 0.69
CA VAL A 33 4.98 2.48 0.11
C VAL A 33 3.80 2.28 1.03
N ILE A 34 2.60 2.44 0.50
CA ILE A 34 1.37 2.48 1.28
C ILE A 34 0.41 1.43 0.73
N SER A 35 -0.09 0.52 1.58
CA SER A 35 -1.19 -0.36 1.19
C SER A 35 -2.52 0.37 1.29
N ARG A 36 -3.31 0.25 0.23
CA ARG A 36 -4.63 0.85 0.11
C ARG A 36 -5.57 -0.11 -0.60
N ASN A 37 -6.41 -0.78 0.19
CA ASN A 37 -7.33 -1.82 -0.29
C ASN A 37 -6.56 -2.94 -1.04
N ASN A 38 -6.78 -3.06 -2.34
CA ASN A 38 -6.20 -4.07 -3.23
C ASN A 38 -4.93 -3.62 -3.96
N TYR A 39 -4.42 -2.42 -3.64
CA TYR A 39 -3.25 -1.81 -4.28
C TYR A 39 -2.18 -1.37 -3.27
N LEU A 40 -0.91 -1.46 -3.67
CA LEU A 40 0.16 -0.65 -3.11
C LEU A 40 0.35 0.61 -3.94
N GLU A 41 0.48 1.74 -3.28
CA GLU A 41 0.85 3.02 -3.87
C GLU A 41 2.25 3.40 -3.39
N VAL A 42 3.15 3.68 -4.33
CA VAL A 42 4.46 4.26 -4.06
C VAL A 42 4.34 5.76 -4.23
N TRP A 43 4.45 6.48 -3.13
CA TRP A 43 4.26 7.91 -3.04
C TRP A 43 5.60 8.62 -2.88
N ASP A 44 5.89 9.54 -3.79
CA ASP A 44 7.06 10.41 -3.71
C ASP A 44 6.76 11.62 -2.82
N VAL A 45 7.61 11.81 -1.80
CA VAL A 45 7.40 12.87 -0.79
C VAL A 45 7.69 14.26 -1.34
N GLN A 46 8.59 14.39 -2.30
CA GLN A 46 9.05 15.65 -2.86
C GLN A 46 8.05 16.21 -3.87
N SER A 47 7.65 15.39 -4.85
CA SER A 47 6.64 15.73 -5.85
C SER A 47 5.21 15.69 -5.29
N LYS A 48 5.00 14.94 -4.20
CA LYS A 48 3.70 14.70 -3.56
C LYS A 48 2.74 13.88 -4.42
N GLU A 49 3.27 13.06 -5.32
CA GLU A 49 2.51 12.26 -6.27
C GLU A 49 2.70 10.75 -6.07
N VAL A 50 1.71 9.97 -6.51
CA VAL A 50 1.86 8.51 -6.63
C VAL A 50 2.60 8.23 -7.93
N VAL A 51 3.80 7.66 -7.82
CA VAL A 51 4.69 7.38 -8.95
C VAL A 51 4.54 5.94 -9.46
N ILE A 52 4.13 5.02 -8.59
CA ILE A 52 3.87 3.62 -8.95
C ILE A 52 2.61 3.14 -8.24
N ARG A 53 1.81 2.34 -8.95
CA ARG A 53 0.67 1.62 -8.38
C ARG A 53 0.76 0.14 -8.74
N ILE A 54 0.87 -0.71 -7.72
CA ILE A 54 1.03 -2.16 -7.87
C ILE A 54 -0.18 -2.89 -7.28
N GLY A 55 -0.69 -3.91 -7.96
CA GLY A 55 -1.76 -4.74 -7.46
C GLY A 55 -2.62 -5.32 -8.56
N SER A 56 -3.86 -5.65 -8.19
CA SER A 56 -4.80 -6.31 -9.09
C SER A 56 -6.18 -5.68 -8.94
N ASP A 57 -6.93 -5.60 -10.05
CA ASP A 57 -8.34 -5.20 -10.03
C ASP A 57 -9.27 -6.17 -9.29
N LYS A 58 -8.75 -7.31 -8.82
CA LYS A 58 -9.48 -8.18 -7.92
C LYS A 58 -9.73 -7.47 -6.59
N LYS A 59 -10.91 -7.72 -6.02
CA LYS A 59 -11.37 -7.10 -4.76
C LYS A 59 -10.72 -7.70 -3.50
N GLU A 60 -9.49 -8.22 -3.62
CA GLU A 60 -8.77 -8.86 -2.52
C GLU A 60 -7.96 -7.79 -1.78
N THR A 61 -8.19 -7.62 -0.49
CA THR A 61 -7.46 -6.65 0.35
C THR A 61 -6.05 -7.16 0.63
N ILE A 62 -5.07 -6.28 0.53
CA ILE A 62 -3.68 -6.55 0.94
C ILE A 62 -3.62 -6.60 2.46
N SER A 63 -3.17 -7.73 3.00
CA SER A 63 -2.97 -7.95 4.44
C SER A 63 -1.51 -7.81 4.87
N SER A 64 -0.58 -7.93 3.93
CA SER A 64 0.86 -7.77 4.17
C SER A 64 1.60 -7.50 2.87
N PHE A 65 2.77 -6.86 2.94
CA PHE A 65 3.64 -6.74 1.79
C PHE A 65 5.11 -6.61 2.19
N CYS A 66 6.00 -6.88 1.24
CA CYS A 66 7.40 -6.51 1.31
C CYS A 66 7.92 -6.14 -0.09
N VAL A 67 9.08 -5.47 -0.12
CA VAL A 67 9.83 -5.20 -1.35
C VAL A 67 11.17 -5.92 -1.24
N VAL A 68 11.45 -6.80 -2.20
CA VAL A 68 12.67 -7.63 -2.24
C VAL A 68 13.17 -7.69 -3.67
N ASP A 69 14.46 -7.40 -3.89
CA ASP A 69 15.09 -7.44 -5.22
C ASP A 69 14.26 -6.73 -6.31
N GLU A 70 13.78 -5.52 -6.02
CA GLU A 70 12.90 -4.69 -6.88
C GLU A 70 11.52 -5.29 -7.19
N MET A 71 11.16 -6.41 -6.56
CA MET A 71 9.83 -7.01 -6.63
C MET A 71 8.96 -6.58 -5.45
N PHE A 72 7.70 -6.29 -5.75
CA PHE A 72 6.66 -6.03 -4.77
C PHE A 72 5.90 -7.33 -4.52
N VAL A 73 6.04 -7.89 -3.31
CA VAL A 73 5.37 -9.12 -2.90
C VAL A 73 4.18 -8.77 -2.02
N LEU A 74 2.98 -9.16 -2.45
CA LEU A 74 1.70 -8.83 -1.81
C LEU A 74 1.07 -10.10 -1.24
N GLY A 75 0.81 -10.10 0.06
CA GLY A 75 -0.06 -11.07 0.73
C GLY A 75 -1.48 -10.51 0.84
N TYR A 76 -2.48 -11.32 0.50
CA TYR A 76 -3.89 -10.95 0.54
C TYR A 76 -4.62 -11.64 1.69
N GLU A 77 -5.74 -11.06 2.14
CA GLU A 77 -6.58 -11.63 3.21
C GLU A 77 -7.10 -13.05 2.91
N ASN A 78 -7.22 -13.42 1.63
CA ASN A 78 -7.62 -14.76 1.21
C ASN A 78 -6.48 -15.79 1.21
N GLY A 79 -5.30 -15.42 1.70
CA GLY A 79 -4.11 -16.27 1.75
C GLY A 79 -3.32 -16.36 0.43
N THR A 80 -3.75 -15.67 -0.62
CA THR A 80 -2.99 -15.62 -1.88
C THR A 80 -1.75 -14.73 -1.71
N ILE A 81 -0.66 -15.13 -2.35
CA ILE A 81 0.54 -14.30 -2.51
C ILE A 81 0.74 -14.03 -4.00
N ARG A 82 1.12 -12.79 -4.35
CA ARG A 82 1.50 -12.42 -5.71
C ARG A 82 2.72 -11.54 -5.69
N ALA A 83 3.56 -11.67 -6.71
CA ALA A 83 4.71 -10.80 -6.92
C ALA A 83 4.54 -9.98 -8.20
N PHE A 84 4.98 -8.74 -8.17
CA PHE A 84 4.94 -7.81 -9.29
C PHE A 84 6.27 -7.06 -9.41
N ASN A 85 6.63 -6.64 -10.63
CA ASN A 85 7.68 -5.63 -10.82
C ASN A 85 7.12 -4.21 -10.69
N SER A 86 7.96 -3.18 -10.87
CA SER A 86 7.55 -1.76 -10.82
C SER A 86 6.55 -1.35 -11.91
N ASP A 87 6.48 -2.10 -13.02
CA ASP A 87 5.55 -1.84 -14.11
C ASP A 87 4.19 -2.53 -13.90
N ASN A 88 3.94 -3.04 -12.69
CA ASN A 88 2.76 -3.82 -12.31
C ASN A 88 2.58 -5.12 -13.14
N VAL A 89 3.67 -5.65 -13.70
CA VAL A 89 3.68 -6.95 -14.38
C VAL A 89 3.76 -8.04 -13.33
N LYS A 90 2.77 -8.95 -13.35
CA LYS A 90 2.72 -10.10 -12.46
C LYS A 90 3.89 -11.06 -12.77
N MET A 91 4.68 -11.36 -11.76
CA MET A 91 5.83 -12.27 -11.83
C MET A 91 5.43 -13.71 -11.46
N PHE A 92 4.56 -13.89 -10.44
CA PHE A 92 3.88 -15.17 -10.13
C PHE A 92 2.65 -14.97 -9.23
#